data_AF-A0A529TZ68-F1
#
_entry.id   AF-A0A529TZ68-F1
#
_cell.length_a   1.000
_cell.length_b   1.000
_cell.length_c   1.000
_cell.angle_alpha   90.00
_cell.angle_beta   90.00
_cell.angle_gamma   90.00
#
_symmetry.space_group_name_H-M   'P 1'
#
loop_
_entity.id
_entity.type
_entity.pdbx_description
1 polymer ?
#
loop_
_entity_poly.entity_id
_entity_poly.type
_entity_poly.pdbx_seq_one_letter_code
_entity_poly.pdbx_strand_id
1 'polypeptide(L)' 'AGRLKGDPRAIATMLWTVGHGTISLLITFPFYPFGDPQAYVKRMCDFMLASLSAQDIPSLTETPVNC' A
#
# COMPACT_ATOMS: atom_id res chain seq x y z
N ALA A 1 0.12 -15.33 14.94
CA ALA A 1 0.85 -14.93 13.71
C ALA A 1 -0.07 -14.04 12.87
N GLY A 2 0.46 -12.95 12.29
CA GLY A 2 -0.33 -11.95 11.54
C GLY A 2 -0.91 -12.49 10.22
N ARG A 3 -1.85 -11.74 9.62
CA ARG A 3 -2.50 -12.13 8.34
C ARG A 3 -1.61 -11.92 7.11
N LEU A 4 -0.54 -11.15 7.24
CA LEU A 4 0.41 -10.85 6.16
C LEU A 4 1.56 -11.86 6.20
N LYS A 5 1.92 -12.40 5.03
CA LYS A 5 2.98 -13.42 4.86
C LYS A 5 3.88 -13.04 3.68
N GLY A 6 5.17 -13.37 3.79
CA GLY A 6 6.19 -13.07 2.79
C GLY A 6 7.26 -12.10 3.27
N ASP A 7 7.95 -11.45 2.33
CA ASP A 7 9.03 -10.52 2.61
C ASP A 7 8.53 -9.26 3.34
N PRO A 8 8.94 -9.02 4.60
CA PRO A 8 8.52 -7.84 5.36
C PRO A 8 8.90 -6.53 4.69
N ARG A 9 10.04 -6.49 3.97
CA ARG A 9 10.47 -5.27 3.28
C ARG A 9 9.57 -4.97 2.08
N ALA A 10 9.26 -5.97 1.26
CA ALA A 10 8.29 -5.85 0.18
C ALA A 10 6.93 -5.37 0.69
N ILE A 11 6.40 -6.02 1.73
CA ILE A 11 5.13 -5.67 2.36
C ILE A 11 5.14 -4.21 2.85
N ALA A 12 6.16 -3.81 3.61
CA ALA A 12 6.29 -2.45 4.13
C ALA A 12 6.41 -1.40 3.00
N THR A 13 7.16 -1.72 1.95
CA THR A 13 7.33 -0.83 0.79
C THR A 13 6.00 -0.64 0.07
N MET A 14 5.26 -1.72 -0.18
CA MET A 14 3.94 -1.64 -0.82
C MET A 14 2.93 -0.86 0.02
N LEU A 15 2.89 -1.11 1.34
CA LEU A 15 2.09 -0.33 2.30
C LEU A 15 2.39 1.17 2.20
N TRP A 16 3.68 1.52 2.25
CA TRP A 16 4.14 2.90 2.16
C TRP A 16 3.77 3.53 0.82
N THR A 17 4.04 2.87 -0.31
CA THR A 17 3.76 3.38 -1.65
C THR A 17 2.28 3.68 -1.84
N VAL A 18 1.39 2.77 -1.43
CA VAL A 18 -0.06 3.00 -1.56
C VAL A 18 -0.53 4.11 -0.64
N GLY A 19 -0.13 4.09 0.64
CA GLY A 19 -0.52 5.12 1.61
C GLY A 19 -0.03 6.51 1.21
N HIS A 20 1.27 6.63 0.93
CA HIS A 20 1.88 7.88 0.47
C HIS A 20 1.27 8.36 -0.84
N GLY A 21 1.10 7.48 -1.84
CA GLY A 21 0.50 7.84 -3.13
C GLY A 21 -0.93 8.36 -2.99
N THR A 22 -1.75 7.67 -2.19
CA THR A 22 -3.15 8.05 -1.94
C THR A 22 -3.26 9.46 -1.35
N ILE A 23 -2.47 9.76 -0.31
CA ILE A 23 -2.48 11.08 0.33
C ILE A 23 -1.83 12.14 -0.58
N SER A 24 -0.75 11.79 -1.28
CA SER A 24 -0.10 12.70 -2.24
C SER A 24 -1.08 13.18 -3.30
N LEU A 25 -1.92 12.28 -3.84
CA LEU A 25 -2.93 12.63 -4.84
C LEU A 25 -3.96 13.63 -4.31
N LEU A 26 -4.43 13.45 -3.07
CA LEU A 26 -5.38 14.38 -2.44
C LEU A 26 -4.77 15.78 -2.24
N ILE A 27 -3.47 15.86 -1.96
CA ILE A 27 -2.75 17.14 -1.77
C ILE A 27 -2.46 17.80 -3.12
N THR A 28 -1.95 17.05 -4.10
CA THR A 28 -1.49 17.57 -5.39
C THR A 28 -2.65 17.97 -6.29
N PHE A 29 -3.78 17.28 -6.23
CA PHE A 29 -4.92 17.50 -7.12
C PHE A 29 -6.19 17.94 -6.36
N PRO A 30 -6.21 19.15 -5.77
CA PRO A 30 -7.31 19.60 -4.91
C PRO A 30 -8.65 19.77 -5.63
N PHE A 31 -8.63 19.94 -6.96
CA PHE A 31 -9.83 20.11 -7.79
C PHE A 31 -10.27 18.83 -8.51
N TYR A 32 -9.49 17.75 -8.39
CA TYR A 32 -9.91 16.48 -8.96
C TYR A 32 -11.03 15.87 -8.10
N PRO A 33 -12.12 15.39 -8.70
CA PRO A 33 -13.29 14.91 -7.95
C PRO A 33 -13.07 13.48 -7.41
N PHE A 34 -12.18 13.32 -6.42
CA PHE A 34 -11.98 12.03 -5.72
C PHE A 34 -13.22 11.56 -4.93
N GLY A 35 -14.22 12.44 -4.74
CA GLY A 35 -15.36 12.21 -3.87
C GLY A 35 -15.04 12.58 -2.41
N ASP A 36 -15.65 11.87 -1.46
CA ASP A 36 -15.32 12.03 -0.05
C ASP A 36 -13.88 11.56 0.25
N PRO A 37 -12.98 12.46 0.73
CA PRO A 37 -11.57 12.12 0.92
C PRO A 37 -11.34 10.96 1.90
N GLN A 38 -12.15 10.86 2.96
CA GLN A 38 -12.02 9.80 3.96
C GLN A 38 -12.44 8.45 3.39
N ALA A 39 -13.55 8.39 2.65
CA ALA A 39 -14.00 7.19 1.98
C ALA A 39 -13.04 6.76 0.87
N TYR A 40 -12.42 7.70 0.16
CA TYR A 40 -11.36 7.41 -0.80
C TYR A 40 -10.16 6.75 -0.12
N VAL A 41 -9.61 7.37 0.93
CA VAL A 41 -8.49 6.81 1.71
C VAL A 41 -8.83 5.43 2.26
N LYS A 42 -10.01 5.28 2.87
CA LYS A 42 -10.45 4.00 3.42
C LYS A 42 -10.49 2.90 2.36
N ARG A 43 -11.07 3.17 1.19
CA ARG A 43 -11.15 2.18 0.10
C ARG A 43 -9.77 1.81 -0.44
N MET A 44 -8.86 2.76 -0.54
CA MET A 44 -7.48 2.48 -0.95
C MET A 44 -6.73 1.61 0.07
N CYS A 45 -6.92 1.87 1.37
CA CYS A 45 -6.39 1.03 2.44
C CYS A 45 -6.99 -0.38 2.41
N ASP A 46 -8.32 -0.50 2.30
CA ASP A 46 -9.01 -1.79 2.22
C ASP A 46 -8.53 -2.60 1.00
N PHE A 47 -8.38 -1.95 -0.16
CA PHE A 47 -7.84 -2.56 -1.38
C PHE A 47 -6.43 -3.12 -1.19
N MET A 48 -5.53 -2.33 -0.62
CA MET A 48 -4.15 -2.76 -0.40
C MET A 48 -4.04 -3.87 0.65
N LEU A 49 -4.77 -3.78 1.76
CA LEU A 49 -4.78 -4.82 2.78
C LEU A 49 -5.38 -6.13 2.27
N ALA A 50 -6.43 -6.06 1.46
CA ALA A 50 -7.02 -7.23 0.82
C ALA A 50 -6.00 -7.90 -0.12
N SER A 51 -5.29 -7.11 -0.93
CA SER A 51 -4.24 -7.62 -1.83
C SER A 51 -3.10 -8.29 -1.07
N LEU A 52 -2.55 -7.62 -0.05
CA LEU A 52 -1.43 -8.16 0.74
C LEU A 52 -1.82 -9.38 1.59
N SER A 53 -3.10 -9.52 1.96
CA SER A 53 -3.58 -10.67 2.75
C SER A 53 -3.96 -11.87 1.89
N ALA A 54 -4.11 -11.70 0.57
CA ALA A 54 -4.55 -12.75 -0.34
C ALA A 54 -3.42 -13.70 -0.78
N GLN A 55 -2.16 -13.28 -0.63
CA GLN A 55 -1.01 -14.00 -1.18
C GLN A 55 0.24 -13.85 -0.30
N ASP A 56 1.19 -14.77 -0.49
CA ASP A 56 2.53 -14.64 0.05
C ASP A 56 3.32 -13.65 -0.81
N ILE A 57 3.89 -12.61 -0.20
CA ILE A 57 4.53 -11.52 -0.92
C ILE A 57 6.00 -11.85 -1.17
N PRO A 58 6.43 -12.03 -2.43
CA PRO A 58 7.82 -12.32 -2.74
C PRO A 58 8.70 -11.09 -2.47
N SER A 59 10.00 -11.33 -2.34
CA SER A 59 11.01 -10.27 -2.30
C SER A 59 10.93 -9.40 -3.56
N LEU A 60 11.13 -8.09 -3.39
CA LEU A 60 11.24 -7.14 -4.51
C LEU A 60 12.59 -7.23 -5.25
N THR A 61 13.57 -7.94 -4.68
CA THR A 61 14.91 -8.13 -5.26
C THR A 61 15.29 -9.60 -5.27
N GLU A 62 15.95 -10.05 -6.34
CA GLU A 62 16.49 -11.42 -6.44
C GLU A 62 17.68 -11.63 -5.50
N THR A 63 18.42 -10.57 -5.20
CA THR A 63 19.50 -10.54 -4.21
C THR A 63 18.99 -10.00 -2.87
N PRO A 64 19.35 -10.62 -1.73
CA PRO A 64 19.04 -10.07 -0.43
C PRO A 64 19.75 -8.73 -0.29
N VAL A 65 18.98 -7.65 -0.14
CA VAL A 65 19.53 -6.35 0.26
C VAL A 65 19.86 -6.48 1.74
N ASN A 66 21.15 -6.57 2.04
CA ASN A 66 21.64 -6.50 3.40
C ASN A 66 21.38 -5.05 3.87
N CYS A 67 20.34 -4.85 4.66
CA CYS A 67 20.06 -3.57 5.32
C CYS A 67 20.81 -3.50 6.64
#